data_AF-A0A8T7GFA5-F1
#
_entry.id   AF-A0A8T7GFA5-F1
#
_cell.length_a   1.000
_cell.length_b   1.000
_cell.length_c   1.000
_cell.angle_alpha   90.00
_cell.angle_beta   90.00
_cell.angle_gamma   90.00
#
_symmetry.space_group_name_H-M   'P 1'
#
loop_
_entity.id
_entity.type
_entity.pdbx_description
1 polymer ?
#
loop_
_entity_poly.entity_id
_entity_poly.type
_entity_poly.pdbx_seq_one_letter_code
_entity_poly.pdbx_strand_id
1 'polypeptide(L)' 'CYRRPVYPDWQYNVFSMVHARSLEAAEKMAVEMSEMIGVNDYKILFSSREFKKERVKYFV' A
#
# COMPACT_ATOMS: atom_id res chain seq x y z
N CYS A 1 -1.26 6.83 5.69
CA CYS A 1 -2.22 6.40 4.65
C CYS A 1 -2.62 7.59 3.77
N TYR A 2 -3.08 7.36 2.55
CA TYR A 2 -3.69 8.39 1.70
C TYR A 2 -4.89 7.82 0.95
N ARG A 3 -5.89 8.66 0.67
CA ARG A 3 -7.11 8.29 -0.05
C ARG A 3 -7.02 8.64 -1.54
N ARG A 4 -7.58 7.79 -2.40
CA ARG A 4 -7.73 8.02 -3.85
C ARG A 4 -9.18 7.80 -4.29
N PRO A 5 -9.59 8.31 -5.47
CA PRO A 5 -10.87 7.95 -6.07
C PRO A 5 -10.98 6.44 -6.34
N VAL A 6 -12.22 5.95 -6.38
CA VAL A 6 -12.55 4.57 -6.76
C VAL A 6 -12.85 4.52 -8.26
N TYR A 7 -12.41 3.45 -8.93
CA TYR A 7 -12.71 3.18 -10.34
C TYR A 7 -13.36 1.80 -10.48
N PRO A 8 -14.16 1.53 -11.52
CA PRO A 8 -14.85 0.25 -11.69
C PRO A 8 -13.92 -0.98 -11.61
N ASP A 9 -12.72 -0.86 -12.16
CA ASP A 9 -11.66 -1.88 -12.19
C ASP A 9 -10.77 -1.89 -10.94
N TRP A 10 -10.90 -0.90 -10.05
CA TRP A 10 -10.08 -0.75 -8.85
C TRP A 10 -10.86 -0.17 -7.67
N GLN A 11 -11.36 -1.08 -6.82
CA GLN A 11 -12.23 -0.75 -5.69
C GLN A 11 -11.47 -0.36 -4.40
N TYR A 12 -10.13 -0.25 -4.42
CA TYR A 12 -9.33 0.11 -3.26
C TYR A 12 -9.04 1.62 -3.21
N ASN A 13 -9.58 2.31 -2.21
CA ASN A 13 -9.49 3.77 -2.08
C ASN A 13 -8.50 4.26 -1.00
N VAL A 14 -8.01 3.40 -0.12
CA VAL A 14 -7.05 3.75 0.94
C VAL A 14 -5.76 2.98 0.74
N PHE A 15 -4.65 3.71 0.72
CA PHE A 15 -3.32 3.15 0.51
C PHE A 15 -2.46 3.42 1.75
N SER A 16 -1.80 2.38 2.25
CA SER A 16 -0.82 2.46 3.33
C SER A 16 0.47 1.76 2.91
N MET A 17 1.61 2.36 3.25
CA MET A 17 2.90 1.73 3.04
C MET A 17 3.28 0.96 4.30
N VAL A 18 3.57 -0.33 4.17
CA VAL A 18 4.06 -1.18 5.26
C VAL A 18 5.55 -1.39 5.05
N HIS A 19 6.35 -1.10 6.08
CA HIS A 19 7.79 -1.36 6.07
C HIS A 19 8.08 -2.53 7.01
N ALA A 20 8.54 -3.64 6.45
CA ALA A 20 8.89 -4.85 7.19
C ALA A 20 10.22 -5.42 6.72
N ARG A 21 10.84 -6.26 7.56
CA ARG A 21 12.12 -6.94 7.25
C ARG A 21 11.93 -8.26 6.49
N SER A 22 10.71 -8.78 6.44
CA SER A 22 10.34 -9.98 5.69
C SER A 22 8.90 -9.88 5.18
N LEU A 23 8.51 -10.77 4.28
CA LEU A 23 7.14 -10.82 3.73
C LEU A 23 6.14 -11.23 4.81
N GLU A 24 6.48 -12.23 5.62
CA GLU A 24 5.64 -12.75 6.70
C GLU A 24 5.37 -11.67 7.76
N ALA A 25 6.38 -10.84 8.07
CA ALA A 25 6.21 -9.72 8.98
C ALA A 25 5.26 -8.66 8.40
N ALA A 26 5.33 -8.38 7.09
CA ALA A 26 4.40 -7.47 6.43
C ALA A 26 2.96 -8.01 6.41
N GLU A 27 2.80 -9.30 6.15
CA GLU A 27 1.49 -9.98 6.15
C GLU A 27 0.86 -9.95 7.54
N LYS A 28 1.63 -10.28 8.58
CA LYS A 28 1.18 -10.21 9.97
C LYS A 28 0.71 -8.79 10.34
N MET A 29 1.49 -7.76 9.99
CA MET A 29 1.09 -6.38 10.21
C MET A 29 -0.19 -6.02 9.47
N ALA A 30 -0.37 -6.49 8.22
CA ALA A 30 -1.58 -6.23 7.45
C ALA A 30 -2.83 -6.88 8.10
N VAL A 31 -2.70 -8.09 8.64
CA VAL A 31 -3.79 -8.76 9.38
C VAL A 31 -4.14 -7.97 10.64
N GLU A 32 -3.15 -7.61 11.46
CA GLU A 32 -3.37 -6.83 12.68
C GLU A 32 -4.06 -5.48 12.38
N MET A 33 -3.63 -4.80 11.31
CA MET A 33 -4.26 -3.57 10.84
C MET A 33 -5.70 -3.80 10.39
N SER A 34 -5.96 -4.84 9.61
CA SER A 34 -7.28 -5.23 9.10
C SER A 34 -8.27 -5.47 10.24
N GLU A 35 -7.86 -6.26 11.24
CA GLU A 35 -8.66 -6.57 12.42
C GLU A 35 -8.98 -5.32 13.26
N MET A 36 -8.00 -4.44 13.44
CA MET A 36 -8.16 -3.22 14.24
C MET A 36 -9.18 -2.24 13.64
N ILE A 37 -9.27 -2.17 12.31
CA ILE A 37 -10.16 -1.22 11.62
C ILE A 37 -11.41 -1.87 11.02
N GLY A 38 -11.51 -3.20 11.06
CA GLY A 38 -12.64 -3.95 10.51
C GLY A 38 -12.73 -3.97 8.98
N VAL A 39 -11.60 -3.88 8.26
CA VAL A 39 -11.55 -3.88 6.79
C VAL A 39 -10.97 -5.19 6.29
N ASN A 40 -11.84 -6.11 5.87
CA ASN A 40 -11.45 -7.47 5.48
C ASN A 40 -11.08 -7.62 3.99
N ASP A 41 -11.40 -6.64 3.15
CA ASP A 41 -11.01 -6.63 1.73
C ASP A 41 -9.82 -5.69 1.54
N TYR A 42 -8.63 -6.28 1.46
CA TYR A 42 -7.39 -5.58 1.16
C TYR A 42 -6.49 -6.43 0.26
N LYS A 43 -5.53 -5.78 -0.37
CA LYS A 43 -4.45 -6.45 -1.12
C LYS A 43 -3.11 -5.87 -0.73
N ILE A 44 -2.12 -6.74 -0.57
CA ILE A 44 -0.72 -6.35 -0.40
C ILE A 44 -0.08 -6.34 -1.78
N LEU A 45 0.54 -5.22 -2.15
CA LEU A 45 1.30 -5.07 -3.38
C LEU A 45 2.79 -5.03 -3.04
N PHE A 46 3.47 -6.17 -3.14
CA PHE A 46 4.90 -6.25 -2.91
C PHE A 46 5.69 -5.67 -4.08
N SER A 47 6.60 -4.74 -3.78
CA SER A 47 7.54 -4.20 -4.77
C SER A 47 8.53 -5.29 -5.20
N SER A 48 8.45 -5.71 -6.45
CA SER A 48 9.37 -6.71 -7.03
C SER A 48 10.60 -6.09 -7.69
N ARG A 49 10.43 -4.93 -8.33
CA ARG A 49 11.49 -4.21 -9.03
C ARG A 49 11.24 -2.71 -8.97
N GLU A 50 12.30 -1.96 -8.68
CA GLU A 50 12.30 -0.51 -8.80
C GLU A 50 12.70 -0.13 -10.23
N PHE A 51 11.76 0.42 -11.00
CA PHE A 51 12.04 0.93 -12.35
C PHE A 51 12.57 2.37 -12.32
N LYS A 52 12.11 3.17 -11.36
CA LYS A 52 12.45 4.59 -11.23
C LYS A 52 12.20 5.07 -9.79
N LYS A 53 13.16 5.80 -9.21
CA LYS A 53 13.03 6.49 -7.93
C LYS A 53 13.83 7.78 -7.91
N GLU A 54 13.20 8.84 -8.38
CA GLU A 54 13.76 10.19 -8.35
C GLU A 54 12.72 11.19 -7.90
N ARG A 55 13.18 12.33 -7.37
CA ARG A 55 12.29 13.44 -7.00
C ARG A 55 11.97 14.26 -8.24
N VAL A 56 10.73 14.71 -8.36
CA VAL A 56 10.34 15.68 -9.40
C VAL A 56 11.06 17.00 -9.12
N LYS A 57 11.70 17.59 -10.14
CA LYS A 57 12.24 18.95 -10.10
C LYS A 57 11.21 19.88 -10.73
N TYR A 58 10.70 20.83 -9.95
CA TYR A 58 9.86 21.89 -10.46
C TYR A 58 10.71 23.15 -10.66
N PHE A 59 10.55 23.81 -11.81
CA PHE A 59 11.26 25.03 -12.25
C PHE A 59 12.80 24.85 -12.33
N VAL A 60 13.30 24.74 -13.56
CA VAL A 60 14.74 24.69 -13.88
C VAL A 60 15.22 26.08 -14.28
#